data_AF-A0A9W6S1G9-F1
#
_entry.id   AF-A0A9W6S1G9-F1
#
_cell.length_a   1.000
_cell.length_b   1.000
_cell.length_c   1.000
_cell.angle_alpha   90.00
_cell.angle_beta   90.00
_cell.angle_gamma   90.00
#
_symmetry.space_group_name_H-M   'P 1'
#
loop_
_entity.id
_entity.type
_entity.pdbx_description
1 polymer ?
#
loop_
_entity_poly.entity_id
_entity_poly.type
_entity_poly.pdbx_seq_one_letter_code
_entity_poly.pdbx_strand_id
1 'polypeptide(L)'
;MARAKTAVAPPRAALPAHEENRYLAKVKTSLARRWSHTRMKELYEQADLARYLWALDRETEALDVLRSVTSVVPPPSGAGLPNYNVWSPVVTMNALEARICRLDGDEAGAAAPVSRLMTDPGLAPNRDYIAAEVAEAPSGFADANAENSVKWACHKLSRKIGGLTLLCELGIAGHPYAEWYDVEEADRLIATGRALLAARLAMTA
;
A
#
# COMPACT_ATOMS: atom_id res chain seq x y z
N MET A 1 -5.22 -34.06 -11.28
CA MET A 1 -6.37 -33.19 -11.67
C MET A 1 -6.01 -31.75 -11.35
N ALA A 2 -5.86 -30.90 -12.37
CA ALA A 2 -5.62 -29.47 -12.14
C ALA A 2 -6.93 -28.85 -11.62
N ARG A 3 -6.97 -28.44 -10.35
CA ARG A 3 -8.08 -27.63 -9.81
C ARG A 3 -8.17 -26.38 -10.68
N ALA A 4 -9.31 -26.17 -11.33
CA ALA A 4 -9.58 -24.93 -12.04
C ALA A 4 -9.37 -23.77 -11.05
N LYS A 5 -8.46 -22.86 -11.39
CA LYS A 5 -8.11 -21.73 -10.54
C LYS A 5 -9.34 -20.80 -10.55
N THR A 6 -10.15 -20.86 -9.49
CA THR A 6 -11.34 -20.01 -9.37
C THR A 6 -10.92 -18.56 -9.55
N ALA A 7 -11.47 -17.91 -10.58
CA ALA A 7 -11.21 -16.50 -10.84
C ALA A 7 -11.72 -15.69 -9.64
N VAL A 8 -10.85 -14.86 -9.08
CA VAL A 8 -11.23 -13.94 -8.00
C VAL A 8 -11.76 -12.67 -8.64
N ALA A 9 -12.99 -12.29 -8.29
CA ALA A 9 -13.58 -11.06 -8.79
C ALA A 9 -12.94 -9.83 -8.12
N PRO A 10 -12.67 -8.74 -8.87
CA PRO A 10 -12.26 -7.48 -8.27
C PRO A 10 -13.41 -6.86 -7.44
N PRO A 11 -13.11 -6.11 -6.37
CA PRO A 11 -14.12 -5.33 -5.65
C PRO A 11 -14.67 -4.21 -6.53
N ARG A 12 -15.85 -3.68 -6.18
CA ARG A 12 -16.51 -2.61 -6.95
C ARG A 12 -15.61 -1.39 -7.14
N ALA A 13 -14.87 -1.00 -6.10
CA ALA A 13 -13.93 0.12 -6.13
C ALA A 13 -12.79 -0.05 -7.18
N ALA A 14 -12.47 -1.29 -7.58
CA ALA A 14 -11.47 -1.57 -8.60
C ALA A 14 -12.03 -1.60 -10.03
N LEU A 15 -13.35 -1.48 -10.22
CA LEU A 15 -13.99 -1.40 -11.53
C LEU A 15 -13.94 0.04 -12.06
N PRO A 16 -13.76 0.26 -13.37
CA PRO A 16 -13.66 1.60 -13.96
C PRO A 16 -15.01 2.33 -14.08
N ALA A 17 -16.11 1.73 -13.61
CA ALA A 17 -17.44 2.31 -13.72
C ALA A 17 -17.50 3.65 -12.97
N HIS A 18 -17.88 4.72 -13.66
CA HIS A 18 -17.95 6.09 -13.14
C HIS A 18 -16.59 6.70 -12.72
N GLU A 19 -15.47 6.17 -13.23
CA GLU A 19 -14.16 6.77 -12.94
C GLU A 19 -13.91 8.00 -13.82
N GLU A 20 -13.97 9.18 -13.22
CA GLU A 20 -13.74 10.46 -13.90
C GLU A 20 -12.26 10.70 -14.21
N ASN A 21 -11.36 10.24 -13.34
CA ASN A 21 -9.93 10.41 -13.56
C ASN A 21 -9.45 9.47 -14.68
N ARG A 22 -9.02 10.02 -15.83
CA ARG A 22 -8.65 9.24 -17.02
C ARG A 22 -7.50 8.27 -16.78
N TYR A 23 -6.56 8.63 -15.91
CA TYR A 23 -5.45 7.75 -15.55
C TYR A 23 -5.95 6.58 -14.68
N LEU A 24 -6.77 6.85 -13.66
CA LEU A 24 -7.37 5.79 -12.85
C LEU A 24 -8.32 4.90 -13.65
N ALA A 25 -9.09 5.44 -14.59
CA ALA A 25 -9.95 4.64 -15.45
C ALA A 25 -9.13 3.60 -16.24
N LYS A 26 -7.95 3.98 -16.75
CA LYS A 26 -7.01 3.06 -17.40
C LYS A 26 -6.42 2.03 -16.44
N VAL A 27 -6.01 2.45 -15.24
CA VAL A 27 -5.47 1.56 -14.21
C VAL A 27 -6.53 0.54 -13.79
N LYS A 28 -7.73 0.99 -13.39
CA LYS A 28 -8.87 0.14 -13.00
C LYS A 28 -9.28 -0.81 -14.12
N THR A 29 -9.41 -0.34 -15.36
CA THR A 29 -9.73 -1.19 -16.53
C THR A 29 -8.71 -2.30 -16.73
N SER A 30 -7.42 -1.96 -16.67
CA SER A 30 -6.35 -2.94 -16.83
C SER A 30 -6.35 -3.94 -15.68
N LEU A 31 -6.41 -3.45 -14.44
CA LEU A 31 -6.28 -4.26 -13.22
C LEU A 31 -7.48 -5.20 -13.01
N ALA A 32 -8.71 -4.75 -13.30
CA ALA A 32 -9.91 -5.57 -13.17
C ALA A 32 -9.85 -6.87 -13.99
N ARG A 33 -9.22 -6.83 -15.18
CA ARG A 33 -9.04 -8.01 -16.06
C ARG A 33 -8.01 -9.01 -15.56
N ARG A 34 -7.13 -8.59 -14.65
CA ARG A 34 -5.97 -9.35 -14.17
C ARG A 34 -5.97 -9.47 -12.65
N TRP A 35 -7.12 -9.28 -12.00
CA TRP A 35 -7.24 -9.33 -10.55
C TRP A 35 -6.73 -10.67 -10.00
N SER A 36 -5.86 -10.62 -8.99
CA SER A 36 -5.25 -11.82 -8.40
C SER A 36 -4.70 -11.56 -7.01
N HIS A 37 -4.98 -12.48 -6.08
CA HIS A 37 -4.42 -12.43 -4.71
C HIS A 37 -3.14 -13.27 -4.57
N THR A 38 -2.64 -13.86 -5.66
CA THR A 38 -1.48 -14.78 -5.62
C THR A 38 -0.32 -14.36 -6.51
N ARG A 39 -0.46 -13.26 -7.26
CA ARG A 39 0.57 -12.81 -8.20
C ARG A 39 1.13 -11.47 -7.73
N MET A 40 2.45 -11.43 -7.52
CA MET A 40 3.16 -10.29 -6.95
C MET A 40 2.88 -8.98 -7.67
N LYS A 41 2.98 -8.98 -9.01
CA LYS A 41 2.78 -7.79 -9.83
C LYS A 41 1.38 -7.22 -9.65
N GLU A 42 0.37 -8.07 -9.73
CA GLU A 42 -1.04 -7.71 -9.55
C GLU A 42 -1.32 -7.18 -8.14
N LEU A 43 -0.76 -7.80 -7.09
CA LEU A 43 -0.87 -7.33 -5.71
C LEU A 43 -0.23 -5.95 -5.54
N TYR A 44 0.95 -5.74 -6.11
CA TYR A 44 1.62 -4.44 -6.09
C TYR A 44 0.83 -3.35 -6.85
N GLU A 45 0.14 -3.70 -7.94
CA GLU A 45 -0.76 -2.79 -8.67
C GLU A 45 -2.04 -2.49 -7.87
N GLN A 46 -2.56 -3.46 -7.10
CA GLN A 46 -3.68 -3.25 -6.18
C GLN A 46 -3.30 -2.31 -5.03
N ALA A 47 -2.10 -2.46 -4.45
CA ALA A 47 -1.60 -1.57 -3.42
C ALA A 47 -1.41 -0.14 -3.95
N ASP A 48 -0.93 0.00 -5.20
CA ASP A 48 -0.82 1.31 -5.85
C ASP A 48 -2.20 1.94 -6.04
N LEU A 49 -3.18 1.19 -6.53
CA LEU A 49 -4.55 1.69 -6.69
C LEU A 49 -5.14 2.18 -5.36
N ALA A 50 -4.98 1.42 -4.28
CA ALA A 50 -5.46 1.84 -2.95
C ALA A 50 -4.82 3.16 -2.50
N ARG A 51 -3.50 3.34 -2.71
CA ARG A 51 -2.82 4.61 -2.40
C ARG A 51 -3.28 5.75 -3.29
N TYR A 52 -3.59 5.50 -4.55
CA TYR A 52 -4.11 6.53 -5.44
C TYR A 52 -5.49 7.01 -4.98
N LEU A 53 -6.37 6.08 -4.61
CA LEU A 53 -7.70 6.40 -4.08
C LEU A 53 -7.58 7.17 -2.76
N TRP A 54 -6.74 6.70 -1.84
CA TRP A 54 -6.48 7.38 -0.58
C TRP A 54 -5.88 8.78 -0.77
N ALA A 55 -4.96 8.97 -1.72
CA ALA A 55 -4.40 10.29 -2.02
C ALA A 55 -5.43 11.28 -2.59
N LEU A 56 -6.53 10.78 -3.16
CA LEU A 56 -7.64 11.58 -3.69
C LEU A 56 -8.82 11.67 -2.71
N ASP A 57 -8.59 11.39 -1.42
CA ASP A 57 -9.62 11.45 -0.36
C ASP A 57 -10.82 10.53 -0.66
N ARG A 58 -10.53 9.34 -1.21
CA ARG A 58 -11.50 8.26 -1.48
C ARG A 58 -11.25 7.08 -0.54
N GLU A 59 -11.17 7.34 0.76
CA GLU A 59 -10.84 6.39 1.82
C GLU A 59 -11.70 5.12 1.77
N THR A 60 -13.02 5.25 1.58
CA THR A 60 -13.93 4.09 1.51
C THR A 60 -13.57 3.16 0.36
N GLU A 61 -13.27 3.70 -0.82
CA GLU A 61 -12.87 2.89 -1.98
C GLU A 61 -11.47 2.28 -1.80
N ALA A 62 -10.55 3.02 -1.15
CA ALA A 62 -9.24 2.49 -0.80
C ALA A 62 -9.38 1.28 0.15
N LEU A 63 -10.20 1.41 1.20
CA LEU A 63 -10.48 0.32 2.14
C LEU A 63 -11.13 -0.89 1.45
N ASP A 64 -12.06 -0.69 0.52
CA ASP A 64 -12.65 -1.77 -0.26
C ASP A 64 -11.60 -2.57 -1.05
N VAL A 65 -10.65 -1.86 -1.69
CA VAL A 65 -9.52 -2.49 -2.40
C VAL A 65 -8.63 -3.26 -1.42
N LEU A 66 -8.23 -2.63 -0.31
CA LEU A 66 -7.33 -3.22 0.68
C LEU A 66 -7.95 -4.48 1.30
N ARG A 67 -9.17 -4.36 1.83
CA ARG A 67 -9.89 -5.44 2.53
C ARG A 67 -10.17 -6.63 1.62
N SER A 68 -10.40 -6.41 0.33
CA SER A 68 -10.57 -7.52 -0.62
C SER A 68 -9.36 -8.46 -0.69
N VAL A 69 -8.17 -7.97 -0.37
CA VAL A 69 -6.92 -8.74 -0.34
C VAL A 69 -6.56 -9.15 1.08
N THR A 70 -6.49 -8.18 2.00
CA THR A 70 -6.01 -8.40 3.37
C THR A 70 -6.93 -9.37 4.12
N SER A 71 -8.25 -9.38 3.89
CA SER A 71 -9.15 -10.32 4.58
C SER A 71 -8.94 -11.79 4.14
N VAL A 72 -8.31 -12.03 3.00
CA VAL A 72 -8.18 -13.36 2.37
C VAL A 72 -6.76 -13.91 2.45
N VAL A 73 -5.74 -13.05 2.39
CA VAL A 73 -4.34 -13.48 2.46
C VAL A 73 -3.88 -13.51 3.93
N PRO A 74 -3.64 -14.70 4.51
CA PRO A 74 -3.18 -14.79 5.88
C PRO A 74 -1.71 -14.34 6.00
N PRO A 75 -1.26 -13.92 7.21
CA PRO A 75 0.15 -13.78 7.47
C PRO A 75 0.87 -15.12 7.26
N PRO A 76 2.18 -15.12 6.96
CA PRO A 76 2.95 -16.34 6.87
C PRO A 76 2.88 -17.10 8.20
N SER A 77 2.21 -18.25 8.19
CA SER A 77 2.12 -19.12 9.36
C SER A 77 2.40 -20.56 8.91
N GLY A 78 3.42 -21.20 9.48
CA GLY A 78 3.71 -22.63 9.26
C GLY A 78 5.19 -22.95 9.08
N ALA A 79 5.49 -24.26 8.97
CA ALA A 79 6.85 -24.79 8.83
C ALA A 79 7.49 -24.59 7.44
N GLY A 80 6.79 -23.94 6.51
CA GLY A 80 7.28 -23.65 5.16
C GLY A 80 7.83 -22.22 5.04
N LEU A 81 8.73 -22.00 4.08
CA LEU A 81 9.23 -20.66 3.78
C LEU A 81 8.06 -19.74 3.36
N PRO A 82 7.91 -18.55 3.98
CA PRO A 82 6.93 -17.56 3.57
C PRO A 82 7.04 -17.22 2.08
N ASN A 83 5.91 -17.15 1.39
CA ASN A 83 5.89 -16.64 0.03
C ASN A 83 5.89 -15.10 0.04
N TYR A 84 7.07 -14.50 0.20
CA TYR A 84 7.22 -13.04 0.24
C TYR A 84 6.85 -12.34 -1.09
N ASN A 85 6.79 -13.06 -2.21
CA ASN A 85 6.21 -12.50 -3.45
C ASN A 85 4.72 -12.17 -3.31
N VAL A 86 4.02 -12.78 -2.35
CA VAL A 86 2.64 -12.44 -2.00
C VAL A 86 2.61 -11.58 -0.75
N TRP A 87 3.40 -11.93 0.27
CA TRP A 87 3.31 -11.25 1.57
C TRP A 87 3.81 -9.80 1.53
N SER A 88 4.93 -9.50 0.87
CA SER A 88 5.49 -8.14 0.85
C SER A 88 4.51 -7.05 0.37
N PRO A 89 3.78 -7.19 -0.76
CA PRO A 89 2.75 -6.19 -1.11
C PRO A 89 1.61 -6.14 -0.08
N VAL A 90 1.19 -7.28 0.46
CA VAL A 90 0.06 -7.40 1.41
C VAL A 90 0.39 -6.75 2.76
N VAL A 91 1.63 -6.82 3.22
CA VAL A 91 2.09 -6.08 4.40
C VAL A 91 1.86 -4.58 4.21
N THR A 92 2.27 -4.03 3.06
CA THR A 92 2.09 -2.59 2.82
C THR A 92 0.61 -2.19 2.65
N MET A 93 -0.26 -3.14 2.32
CA MET A 93 -1.72 -2.95 2.32
C MET A 93 -2.29 -2.95 3.74
N ASN A 94 -1.88 -3.91 4.60
CA ASN A 94 -2.29 -3.90 6.01
C ASN A 94 -1.85 -2.60 6.70
N ALA A 95 -0.64 -2.11 6.40
CA ALA A 95 -0.18 -0.81 6.92
C ALA A 95 -1.08 0.35 6.47
N LEU A 96 -1.45 0.42 5.19
CA LEU A 96 -2.35 1.48 4.73
C LEU A 96 -3.76 1.33 5.32
N GLU A 97 -4.27 0.11 5.47
CA GLU A 97 -5.57 -0.16 6.09
C GLU A 97 -5.59 0.29 7.56
N ALA A 98 -4.59 -0.13 8.34
CA ALA A 98 -4.42 0.30 9.73
C ALA A 98 -4.38 1.82 9.84
N ARG A 99 -3.61 2.48 8.97
CA ARG A 99 -3.50 3.94 8.94
C ARG A 99 -4.84 4.62 8.68
N ILE A 100 -5.56 4.20 7.63
CA ILE A 100 -6.85 4.83 7.28
C ILE A 100 -7.84 4.66 8.43
N CYS A 101 -7.99 3.45 8.98
CA CYS A 101 -8.87 3.20 10.12
C CYS A 101 -8.47 4.04 11.34
N ARG A 102 -7.18 4.11 11.68
CA ARG A 102 -6.68 4.89 12.81
C ARG A 102 -6.95 6.39 12.65
N LEU A 103 -6.71 6.95 11.46
CA LEU A 103 -6.96 8.37 11.20
C LEU A 103 -8.45 8.73 11.22
N ASP A 104 -9.34 7.76 10.97
CA ASP A 104 -10.80 7.90 11.10
C ASP A 104 -11.31 7.62 12.52
N GLY A 105 -10.43 7.21 13.46
CA GLY A 105 -10.81 6.82 14.81
C GLY A 105 -11.45 5.42 14.92
N ASP A 106 -11.40 4.61 13.87
CA ASP A 106 -11.87 3.22 13.85
C ASP A 106 -10.80 2.25 14.40
N GLU A 107 -10.62 2.26 15.72
CA GLU A 107 -9.68 1.36 16.40
C GLU A 107 -9.97 -0.12 16.14
N ALA A 108 -11.27 -0.48 16.07
CA ALA A 108 -11.70 -1.85 15.82
C ALA A 108 -11.30 -2.32 14.41
N GLY A 109 -11.46 -1.46 13.40
CA GLY A 109 -11.01 -1.71 12.04
C GLY A 109 -9.50 -1.77 11.90
N ALA A 110 -8.74 -1.06 12.74
CA ALA A 110 -7.28 -1.09 12.72
C ALA A 110 -6.67 -2.34 13.39
N ALA A 111 -7.39 -3.00 14.31
CA ALA A 111 -6.83 -4.06 15.14
C ALA A 111 -6.27 -5.27 14.34
N ALA A 112 -7.04 -5.78 13.37
CA ALA A 112 -6.64 -6.93 12.57
C ALA A 112 -5.41 -6.67 11.67
N PRO A 113 -5.35 -5.57 10.89
CA PRO A 113 -4.15 -5.26 10.11
C PRO A 113 -2.93 -4.99 11.00
N VAL A 114 -3.07 -4.28 12.12
CA VAL A 114 -1.96 -4.06 13.07
C VAL A 114 -1.43 -5.38 13.62
N SER A 115 -2.30 -6.29 14.07
CA SER A 115 -1.89 -7.61 14.57
C SER A 115 -1.07 -8.40 13.55
N ARG A 116 -1.43 -8.31 12.27
CA ARG A 116 -0.69 -8.97 11.18
C ARG A 116 0.68 -8.35 10.92
N LEU A 117 0.77 -7.02 10.95
CA LEU A 117 2.06 -6.32 10.84
C LEU A 117 3.02 -6.72 11.96
N MET A 118 2.50 -6.86 13.18
CA MET A 118 3.28 -7.28 14.34
C MET A 118 3.67 -8.77 14.31
N THR A 119 2.95 -9.59 13.55
CA THR A 119 3.27 -11.02 13.37
C THR A 119 4.43 -11.19 12.39
N ASP A 120 4.38 -10.51 11.24
CA ASP A 120 5.43 -10.54 10.23
C ASP A 120 5.42 -9.20 9.46
N PRO A 121 6.39 -8.31 9.72
CA PRO A 121 6.44 -6.98 9.10
C PRO A 121 6.91 -7.01 7.65
N GLY A 122 7.16 -8.18 7.05
CA GLY A 122 7.66 -8.29 5.67
C GLY A 122 9.04 -7.67 5.44
N LEU A 123 9.78 -7.41 6.51
CA LEU A 123 11.08 -6.74 6.53
C LEU A 123 12.10 -7.59 7.28
N ALA A 124 13.27 -7.80 6.67
CA ALA A 124 14.42 -8.35 7.37
C ALA A 124 14.91 -7.35 8.44
N PRO A 125 15.46 -7.82 9.58
CA PRO A 125 16.00 -6.98 10.63
C PRO A 125 17.32 -6.33 10.18
N ASN A 126 17.23 -5.29 9.35
CA ASN A 126 18.35 -4.55 8.80
C ASN A 126 18.20 -3.07 9.17
N ARG A 127 18.92 -2.66 10.21
CA ARG A 127 18.87 -1.30 10.76
C ARG A 127 19.19 -0.23 9.71
N ASP A 128 20.27 -0.41 8.97
CA ASP A 128 20.74 0.60 8.01
C ASP A 128 19.74 0.76 6.85
N TYR A 129 19.20 -0.35 6.34
CA TYR A 129 18.17 -0.33 5.31
C TYR A 129 16.88 0.37 5.79
N ILE A 130 16.41 0.03 6.98
CA ILE A 130 15.17 0.60 7.54
C ILE A 130 15.34 2.10 7.84
N ALA A 131 16.47 2.50 8.42
CA ALA A 131 16.77 3.92 8.67
C ALA A 131 16.87 4.71 7.35
N ALA A 132 17.49 4.12 6.33
CA ALA A 132 17.64 4.75 5.02
C ALA A 132 16.31 5.01 4.31
N GLU A 133 15.29 4.14 4.47
CA GLU A 133 13.97 4.37 3.86
C GLU A 133 13.33 5.69 4.30
N VAL A 134 13.52 6.11 5.56
CA VAL A 134 13.05 7.42 6.05
C VAL A 134 13.97 8.54 5.60
N ALA A 135 15.29 8.37 5.74
CA ALA A 135 16.28 9.40 5.41
C ALA A 135 16.30 9.76 3.90
N GLU A 136 16.08 8.79 3.01
CA GLU A 136 16.11 8.97 1.56
C GLU A 136 14.74 9.33 0.95
N ALA A 137 13.67 9.31 1.74
CA ALA A 137 12.33 9.63 1.23
C ALA A 137 12.22 11.04 0.61
N PRO A 138 12.81 12.11 1.17
CA PRO A 138 12.77 13.44 0.56
C PRO A 138 13.34 13.49 -0.86
N SER A 139 14.53 12.92 -1.09
CA SER A 139 15.12 12.85 -2.43
C SER A 139 14.33 11.93 -3.35
N GLY A 140 13.86 10.78 -2.84
CA GLY A 140 12.99 9.88 -3.58
C GLY A 140 11.68 10.53 -4.05
N PHE A 141 11.08 11.40 -3.22
CA PHE A 141 9.90 12.18 -3.60
C PHE A 141 10.23 13.25 -4.64
N ALA A 142 11.35 13.96 -4.50
CA ALA A 142 11.78 14.95 -5.48
C ALA A 142 12.00 14.30 -6.86
N ASP A 143 12.71 13.17 -6.90
CA ASP A 143 12.97 12.43 -8.13
C ASP A 143 11.68 11.89 -8.76
N ALA A 144 10.81 11.28 -7.96
CA ALA A 144 9.51 10.81 -8.43
C ALA A 144 8.64 11.97 -8.94
N ASN A 145 8.72 13.14 -8.32
CA ASN A 145 7.99 14.33 -8.75
C ASN A 145 8.68 15.08 -9.90
N ALA A 146 9.90 14.74 -10.28
CA ALA A 146 10.53 15.25 -11.50
C ALA A 146 10.20 14.39 -12.74
N GLU A 147 9.56 13.22 -12.56
CA GLU A 147 9.22 12.31 -13.66
C GLU A 147 8.27 12.95 -14.68
N ASN A 148 8.61 12.81 -15.96
CA ASN A 148 7.75 13.28 -17.06
C ASN A 148 6.52 12.39 -17.25
N SER A 149 6.64 11.11 -16.92
CA SER A 149 5.55 10.15 -17.06
C SER A 149 4.70 10.14 -15.80
N VAL A 150 3.43 10.53 -15.90
CA VAL A 150 2.46 10.42 -14.78
C VAL A 150 2.44 9.01 -14.20
N LYS A 151 2.51 7.98 -15.07
CA LYS A 151 2.53 6.59 -14.63
C LYS A 151 3.71 6.31 -13.70
N TRP A 152 4.92 6.72 -14.09
CA TRP A 152 6.13 6.46 -13.30
C TRP A 152 6.19 7.35 -12.06
N ALA A 153 5.78 8.61 -12.17
CA ALA A 153 5.65 9.52 -11.03
C ALA A 153 4.75 8.92 -9.94
N CYS A 154 3.50 8.58 -10.29
CA CYS A 154 2.53 8.02 -9.36
C CYS A 154 3.01 6.67 -8.79
N HIS A 155 3.59 5.80 -9.62
CA HIS A 155 4.12 4.52 -9.16
C HIS A 155 5.25 4.70 -8.13
N LYS A 156 6.25 5.53 -8.43
CA LYS A 156 7.39 5.79 -7.52
C LYS A 156 6.92 6.43 -6.21
N LEU A 157 6.05 7.44 -6.28
CA LEU A 157 5.44 8.07 -5.11
C LEU A 157 4.69 7.04 -4.26
N SER A 158 3.82 6.23 -4.87
CA SER A 158 3.08 5.16 -4.18
C SER A 158 4.02 4.19 -3.45
N ARG A 159 5.12 3.76 -4.08
CA ARG A 159 6.09 2.85 -3.45
C ARG A 159 6.75 3.46 -2.23
N LYS A 160 7.20 4.71 -2.32
CA LYS A 160 7.86 5.39 -1.19
C LYS A 160 6.88 5.68 -0.05
N ILE A 161 5.67 6.14 -0.36
CA ILE A 161 4.59 6.25 0.63
C ILE A 161 4.32 4.91 1.30
N GLY A 162 4.32 3.80 0.54
CA GLY A 162 4.10 2.46 1.07
C GLY A 162 5.13 2.01 2.09
N GLY A 163 6.42 2.23 1.81
CA GLY A 163 7.50 1.95 2.77
C GLY A 163 7.35 2.77 4.05
N LEU A 164 7.15 4.09 3.92
CA LEU A 164 6.97 4.97 5.08
C LEU A 164 5.72 4.62 5.90
N THR A 165 4.62 4.29 5.24
CA THR A 165 3.37 3.88 5.92
C THR A 165 3.59 2.63 6.75
N LEU A 166 4.32 1.64 6.21
CA LEU A 166 4.70 0.45 6.97
C LEU A 166 5.52 0.79 8.21
N LEU A 167 6.57 1.60 8.06
CA LEU A 167 7.41 2.00 9.18
C LEU A 167 6.60 2.79 10.23
N CYS A 168 5.87 3.82 9.82
CA CYS A 168 5.04 4.62 10.72
C CYS A 168 4.07 3.75 11.55
N GLU A 169 3.32 2.84 10.92
CA GLU A 169 2.37 1.99 11.65
C GLU A 169 3.06 0.93 12.52
N LEU A 170 4.25 0.44 12.15
CA LEU A 170 5.07 -0.40 13.04
C LEU A 170 5.55 0.38 14.28
N GLY A 171 5.97 1.63 14.09
CA GLY A 171 6.38 2.50 15.18
C GLY A 171 5.24 2.80 16.16
N ILE A 172 4.07 3.16 15.63
CA ILE A 172 2.85 3.40 16.42
C ILE A 172 2.42 2.14 17.18
N ALA A 173 2.56 0.96 16.56
CA ALA A 173 2.24 -0.32 17.20
C ALA A 173 3.32 -0.82 18.19
N GLY A 174 4.42 -0.08 18.37
CA GLY A 174 5.49 -0.43 19.31
C GLY A 174 6.42 -1.56 18.84
N HIS A 175 6.60 -1.73 17.53
CA HIS A 175 7.55 -2.71 16.99
C HIS A 175 9.01 -2.30 17.30
N PRO A 176 9.93 -3.23 17.64
CA PRO A 176 11.33 -2.90 17.99
C PRO A 176 12.12 -2.14 16.93
N TYR A 177 11.73 -2.25 15.65
CA TYR A 177 12.36 -1.49 14.56
C TYR A 177 12.20 0.02 14.72
N ALA A 178 11.23 0.49 15.51
CA ALA A 178 11.00 1.91 15.77
C ALA A 178 12.20 2.61 16.41
N GLU A 179 13.13 1.87 17.03
CA GLU A 179 14.38 2.43 17.57
C GLU A 179 15.37 2.86 16.48
N TRP A 180 15.09 2.55 15.21
CA TRP A 180 16.03 2.73 14.10
C TRP A 180 15.74 3.95 13.23
N TYR A 181 14.58 4.59 13.39
CA TYR A 181 14.15 5.75 12.61
C TYR A 181 13.23 6.65 13.43
N ASP A 182 12.98 7.86 12.93
CA ASP A 182 12.05 8.80 13.54
C ASP A 182 10.62 8.55 12.99
N VAL A 183 9.72 8.11 13.88
CA VAL A 183 8.32 7.78 13.55
C VAL A 183 7.53 9.03 13.17
N GLU A 184 7.79 10.17 13.84
CA GLU A 184 7.10 11.44 13.55
C GLU A 184 7.55 11.98 12.19
N GLU A 185 8.84 11.87 11.88
CA GLU A 185 9.37 12.24 10.56
C GLU A 185 8.77 11.35 9.46
N ALA A 186 8.66 10.04 9.67
CA ALA A 186 7.99 9.15 8.73
C ALA A 186 6.53 9.58 8.49
N ASP A 187 5.78 9.95 9.55
CA ASP A 187 4.40 10.44 9.44
C ASP A 187 4.30 11.74 8.64
N ARG A 188 5.17 12.70 8.92
CA ARG A 188 5.27 13.98 8.19
C ARG A 188 5.58 13.77 6.71
N LEU A 189 6.49 12.85 6.41
CA LEU A 189 6.87 12.52 5.03
C LEU A 189 5.74 11.81 4.28
N ILE A 190 4.94 10.96 4.95
CA ILE A 190 3.74 10.37 4.36
C ILE A 190 2.76 11.46 3.89
N ALA A 191 2.52 12.49 4.72
CA ALA A 191 1.65 13.61 4.34
C ALA A 191 2.18 14.35 3.10
N THR A 192 3.49 14.63 3.08
CA THR A 192 4.17 15.23 1.91
C THR A 192 3.99 14.37 0.65
N GLY A 193 4.28 13.08 0.75
CA GLY A 193 4.14 12.14 -0.36
C GLY A 193 2.71 12.02 -0.87
N ARG A 194 1.72 11.95 0.03
CA ARG A 194 0.28 11.92 -0.31
C ARG A 194 -0.11 13.16 -1.12
N ALA A 195 0.30 14.35 -0.67
CA ALA A 195 0.00 15.60 -1.38
C ALA A 195 0.62 15.64 -2.79
N LEU A 196 1.88 15.21 -2.94
CA LEU A 196 2.53 15.11 -4.26
C LEU A 196 1.80 14.12 -5.18
N LEU A 197 1.40 12.97 -4.65
CA LEU A 197 0.66 11.95 -5.40
C LEU A 197 -0.70 12.47 -5.85
N ALA A 198 -1.44 13.14 -4.97
CA ALA A 198 -2.71 13.77 -5.29
C ALA A 198 -2.57 14.80 -6.42
N ALA A 199 -1.58 15.69 -6.33
CA ALA A 199 -1.30 16.70 -7.34
C ALA A 199 -1.00 16.06 -8.71
N ARG A 200 -0.21 14.98 -8.75
CA ARG A 200 0.08 14.25 -10.00
C ARG A 200 -1.15 13.58 -10.60
N LEU A 201 -2.02 13.01 -9.76
CA LEU A 201 -3.26 12.40 -10.21
C LEU A 201 -4.25 13.44 -10.75
N ALA A 202 -4.33 14.61 -10.12
CA ALA A 202 -5.21 15.71 -10.53
C ALA A 202 -4.88 16.28 -11.92
N MET A 203 -3.61 16.21 -12.37
CA MET A 203 -3.22 16.61 -13.73
C MET A 203 -3.85 15.75 -14.85
N THR A 204 -4.51 14.64 -14.49
CA THR A 204 -5.11 13.69 -15.42
C THR A 204 -6.62 13.52 -15.28
N ALA A 205 -7.23 14.30 -14.39
CA ALA A 205 -8.68 14.44 -14.30
C ALA A 205 -9.23 15.08 -15.59
#